data_AF-A0A7J3MH20-F1
#
_entry.id   AF-A0A7J3MH20-F1
#
_cell.length_a   1.000
_cell.length_b   1.000
_cell.length_c   1.000
_cell.angle_alpha   90.00
_cell.angle_beta   90.00
_cell.angle_gamma   90.00
#
_symmetry.space_group_name_H-M   'P 1'
#
loop_
_entity.id
_entity.type
_entity.pdbx_description
1 polymer ?
#
loop_
_entity_poly.entity_id
_entity_poly.type
_entity_poly.pdbx_seq_one_letter_code
_entity_poly.pdbx_strand_id
1 'polypeptide(L)'
;TEIKIELIHSRLVEKTRIERENSLSSAHIVVATQVAESGLDMENVQLLISEEAPPDVLIQRLGRCARREYETGTAYIIKARSDTPYPPILLERVEDLHSRKKAFEEALFMLDKARDLIDSRYDKWEPKVSKKLEDDLENLVKYIEGQLGLVRVPKHQYVRPNLYITLALLEKEVKPNDHIKTEELIEKTFNVEWRGKEARNYAFLKRLEDKRVLELEWDPEESMYLVRSVDRIHPLSIYVLDPDYYEKYKDGYELGLVKLGETD
;
A
#
# COMPACT_ATOMS: atom_id res chain seq x y z
N THR A 1 -16.72 -14.04 -25.78
CA THR A 1 -16.94 -13.43 -24.45
C THR A 1 -15.75 -12.58 -24.15
N GLU A 2 -15.96 -11.29 -23.84
CA GLU A 2 -14.88 -10.37 -23.51
C GLU A 2 -14.44 -10.61 -22.06
N ILE A 3 -13.15 -10.86 -21.84
CA ILE A 3 -12.60 -11.11 -20.50
C ILE A 3 -12.37 -9.77 -19.82
N LYS A 4 -13.09 -9.51 -18.72
CA LYS A 4 -12.89 -8.29 -17.92
C LYS A 4 -11.74 -8.47 -16.93
N ILE A 5 -10.74 -7.61 -17.01
CA ILE A 5 -9.54 -7.64 -16.16
C ILE A 5 -9.49 -6.36 -15.34
N GLU A 6 -9.27 -6.48 -14.03
CA GLU A 6 -9.08 -5.34 -13.13
C GLU A 6 -7.73 -5.38 -12.41
N LEU A 7 -7.04 -4.24 -12.38
CA LEU A 7 -5.77 -4.03 -11.70
C LEU A 7 -5.96 -3.11 -10.50
N ILE A 8 -5.52 -3.54 -9.32
CA ILE A 8 -5.64 -2.75 -8.08
C ILE A 8 -4.35 -2.73 -7.25
N HIS A 9 -3.92 -1.53 -6.88
CA HIS A 9 -2.78 -1.30 -5.98
C HIS A 9 -2.86 0.09 -5.37
N SER A 10 -2.01 0.35 -4.37
CA SER A 10 -1.99 1.61 -3.61
C SER A 10 -1.52 2.84 -4.39
N ARG A 11 -1.06 2.68 -5.63
CA ARG A 11 -0.50 3.76 -6.46
C ARG A 11 -1.42 4.23 -7.59
N LEU A 12 -2.71 3.93 -7.44
CA LEU A 12 -3.78 4.49 -8.25
C LEU A 12 -4.35 5.68 -7.49
N VAL A 13 -4.79 6.71 -8.20
CA VAL A 13 -5.56 7.78 -7.58
C VAL A 13 -6.82 7.23 -6.91
N GLU A 14 -7.24 7.86 -5.82
CA GLU A 14 -8.36 7.41 -4.99
C GLU A 14 -9.62 7.10 -5.78
N LYS A 15 -10.01 7.98 -6.72
CA LYS A 15 -11.17 7.76 -7.59
C LYS A 15 -11.10 6.44 -8.34
N THR A 16 -10.03 6.23 -9.10
CA THR A 16 -9.85 5.02 -9.91
C THR A 16 -9.80 3.78 -9.03
N ARG A 17 -9.17 3.88 -7.86
CA ARG A 17 -9.15 2.78 -6.90
C ARG A 17 -10.57 2.42 -6.44
N ILE A 18 -11.38 3.40 -6.03
CA ILE A 18 -12.77 3.19 -5.58
C ILE A 18 -13.64 2.62 -6.71
N GLU A 19 -13.54 3.18 -7.93
CA GLU A 19 -14.25 2.69 -9.10
C GLU A 19 -13.93 1.22 -9.39
N ARG A 20 -12.64 0.84 -9.32
CA ARG A 20 -12.21 -0.53 -9.51
C ARG A 20 -12.68 -1.46 -8.40
N GLU A 21 -12.56 -1.05 -7.14
CA GLU A 21 -13.07 -1.80 -5.98
C GLU A 21 -14.55 -2.14 -6.13
N ASN A 22 -15.37 -1.17 -6.54
CA ASN A 22 -16.80 -1.37 -6.79
C ASN A 22 -17.08 -2.31 -7.97
N SER A 23 -16.15 -2.41 -8.92
CA SER A 23 -16.30 -3.22 -10.13
C SER A 23 -15.78 -4.66 -10.00
N LEU A 24 -15.06 -4.98 -8.91
CA LEU A 24 -14.39 -6.28 -8.72
C LEU A 24 -15.33 -7.48 -8.81
N SER A 25 -16.58 -7.34 -8.34
CA SER A 25 -17.59 -8.40 -8.38
C SER A 25 -17.94 -8.85 -9.82
N SER A 26 -17.67 -8.00 -10.81
CA SER A 26 -17.90 -8.29 -12.24
C SER A 26 -16.63 -8.64 -13.01
N ALA A 27 -15.46 -8.59 -12.36
CA ALA A 27 -14.18 -8.89 -12.98
C ALA A 27 -13.98 -10.41 -13.13
N HIS A 28 -13.39 -10.83 -14.25
CA HIS A 28 -13.03 -12.23 -14.48
C HIS A 28 -11.61 -12.52 -13.96
N ILE A 29 -10.72 -11.52 -14.05
CA ILE A 29 -9.34 -11.60 -13.58
C ILE A 29 -9.07 -10.34 -12.77
N VAL A 30 -8.54 -10.53 -11.55
CA VAL A 30 -8.08 -9.43 -10.70
C VAL A 30 -6.59 -9.58 -10.49
N VAL A 31 -5.83 -8.55 -10.84
CA VAL A 31 -4.40 -8.44 -10.53
C VAL A 31 -4.26 -7.45 -9.40
N ALA A 32 -3.77 -7.90 -8.25
CA ALA A 32 -3.69 -7.08 -7.05
C ALA A 32 -2.35 -7.24 -6.34
N THR A 33 -1.90 -6.18 -5.68
CA THR A 33 -0.85 -6.31 -4.64
C THR A 33 -1.48 -6.78 -3.32
N GLN A 34 -0.71 -6.77 -2.24
CA GLN A 34 -1.14 -7.08 -0.87
C GLN A 34 -2.40 -6.33 -0.41
N VAL A 35 -2.79 -5.25 -1.11
CA VAL A 35 -4.07 -4.55 -0.88
C VAL A 35 -5.30 -5.48 -0.97
N ALA A 36 -5.21 -6.59 -1.69
CA ALA A 36 -6.29 -7.58 -1.77
C ALA A 36 -6.49 -8.42 -0.50
N GLU A 37 -5.51 -8.43 0.42
CA GLU A 37 -5.60 -9.19 1.68
C GLU A 37 -6.58 -8.52 2.66
N SER A 38 -6.58 -7.19 2.68
CA SER A 38 -7.35 -6.37 3.61
C SER A 38 -8.46 -5.60 2.89
N GLY A 39 -9.66 -6.17 2.81
CA GLY A 39 -10.89 -5.40 2.55
C GLY A 39 -11.49 -5.46 1.15
N LEU A 40 -10.92 -6.23 0.22
CA LEU A 40 -11.61 -6.52 -1.04
C LEU A 40 -12.61 -7.67 -0.84
N ASP A 41 -13.90 -7.40 -0.99
CA ASP A 41 -14.94 -8.43 -0.97
C ASP A 41 -15.01 -9.13 -2.34
N MET A 42 -13.95 -9.89 -2.64
CA MET A 42 -13.94 -10.78 -3.79
C MET A 42 -14.68 -12.06 -3.41
N GLU A 43 -15.95 -12.14 -3.77
CA GLU A 43 -16.70 -13.38 -3.63
C GLU A 43 -16.16 -14.43 -4.62
N ASN A 44 -15.95 -15.66 -4.14
CA ASN A 44 -15.82 -16.86 -4.96
C ASN A 44 -14.67 -16.88 -5.99
N VAL A 45 -13.44 -16.57 -5.56
CA VAL A 45 -12.26 -16.79 -6.39
C VAL A 45 -12.03 -18.30 -6.58
N GLN A 46 -12.19 -18.79 -7.81
CA GLN A 46 -11.95 -20.20 -8.15
C GLN A 46 -10.46 -20.53 -8.34
N LEU A 47 -9.68 -19.53 -8.76
CA LEU A 47 -8.26 -19.66 -9.07
C LEU A 47 -7.49 -18.52 -8.42
N LEU A 48 -6.62 -18.84 -7.46
CA LEU A 48 -5.68 -17.90 -6.87
C LEU A 48 -4.28 -18.16 -7.44
N ILE A 49 -3.60 -17.11 -7.88
CA ILE A 49 -2.16 -17.15 -8.18
C ILE A 49 -1.50 -16.15 -7.25
N SER A 50 -0.59 -16.61 -6.40
CA SER A 50 0.10 -15.78 -5.41
C SER A 50 1.60 -16.06 -5.44
N GLU A 51 2.40 -15.04 -5.19
CA GLU A 51 3.82 -15.23 -4.86
C GLU A 51 3.99 -15.84 -3.47
N GLU A 52 5.20 -16.33 -3.19
CA GLU A 52 5.66 -16.71 -1.84
C GLU A 52 5.40 -15.58 -0.85
N ALA A 53 4.90 -15.93 0.33
CA ALA A 53 4.65 -14.98 1.41
C ALA A 53 4.73 -15.70 2.76
N PRO A 54 4.74 -14.96 3.88
CA PRO A 54 4.64 -15.56 5.21
C PRO A 54 3.34 -16.38 5.38
N PRO A 55 3.32 -17.37 6.29
CA PRO A 55 2.17 -18.26 6.46
C PRO A 55 0.85 -17.54 6.76
N ASP A 56 0.89 -16.49 7.58
CA ASP A 56 -0.28 -15.68 7.94
C ASP A 56 -0.89 -14.99 6.71
N VAL A 57 -0.03 -14.41 5.87
CA VAL A 57 -0.43 -13.77 4.60
C VAL A 57 -1.01 -14.81 3.63
N LEU A 58 -0.34 -15.95 3.48
CA LEU A 58 -0.81 -17.02 2.59
C LEU A 58 -2.17 -17.55 3.03
N ILE A 59 -2.38 -17.81 4.33
CA ILE A 59 -3.68 -18.25 4.86
C ILE A 59 -4.77 -17.21 4.54
N GLN A 60 -4.49 -15.92 4.73
CA GLN A 60 -5.45 -14.86 4.41
C GLN A 60 -5.79 -14.80 2.92
N ARG A 61 -4.80 -14.93 2.03
CA ARG A 61 -5.01 -14.97 0.57
C ARG A 61 -5.79 -16.22 0.15
N LEU A 62 -5.40 -17.38 0.67
CA LEU A 62 -6.06 -18.67 0.41
C LEU A 62 -7.50 -18.68 0.91
N GLY A 63 -7.80 -18.02 2.03
CA GLY A 63 -9.16 -17.87 2.54
C GLY A 63 -10.11 -17.05 1.65
N ARG A 64 -9.61 -16.43 0.57
CA ARG A 64 -10.42 -15.81 -0.49
C ARG A 64 -10.78 -16.78 -1.60
N CYS A 65 -10.09 -17.91 -1.69
CA CYS A 65 -10.35 -18.95 -2.68
C CYS A 65 -11.39 -19.93 -2.13
N ALA A 66 -12.45 -20.20 -2.91
CA ALA A 66 -13.54 -21.11 -2.54
C ALA A 66 -14.09 -20.91 -1.11
N ARG A 67 -14.46 -19.65 -0.80
CA ARG A 67 -14.89 -19.23 0.54
C ARG A 67 -16.24 -19.84 0.98
N ARG A 68 -17.09 -20.29 0.06
CA ARG A 68 -18.41 -20.85 0.38
C ARG A 68 -18.32 -22.38 0.56
N GLU A 69 -19.17 -22.91 1.45
CA GLU A 69 -19.28 -24.35 1.64
C GLU A 69 -19.58 -25.05 0.30
N TYR A 70 -18.94 -26.20 0.07
CA TYR A 70 -19.05 -27.01 -1.15
C TYR A 70 -18.45 -26.42 -2.42
N GLU A 71 -17.71 -25.31 -2.34
CA GLU A 71 -16.90 -24.82 -3.45
C GLU A 71 -15.51 -25.46 -3.44
N THR A 72 -14.94 -25.62 -4.64
CA THR A 72 -13.55 -26.06 -4.81
C THR A 72 -12.80 -24.98 -5.55
N GLY A 73 -11.61 -24.68 -5.06
CA GLY A 73 -10.73 -23.66 -5.60
C GLY A 73 -9.32 -24.20 -5.72
N THR A 74 -8.56 -23.64 -6.66
CA THR A 74 -7.15 -23.99 -6.88
C THR A 74 -6.28 -22.80 -6.59
N ALA A 75 -5.24 -22.99 -5.78
CA ALA A 75 -4.23 -21.99 -5.54
C ALA A 75 -2.88 -22.44 -6.11
N TYR A 76 -2.25 -21.57 -6.91
CA TYR A 76 -0.88 -21.73 -7.38
C TYR A 76 0.00 -20.74 -6.62
N ILE A 77 0.97 -21.26 -5.88
CA ILE A 77 2.03 -20.45 -5.27
C ILE A 77 3.26 -20.49 -6.16
N ILE A 78 3.74 -19.33 -6.57
CA ILE A 78 4.88 -19.18 -7.45
C ILE A 78 6.06 -18.54 -6.71
N LYS A 79 7.27 -18.89 -7.13
CA LYS A 79 8.49 -18.33 -6.57
C LYS A 79 8.55 -16.81 -6.83
N ALA A 80 8.73 -16.03 -5.77
CA ALA A 80 8.87 -14.59 -5.87
C ALA A 80 10.20 -14.24 -6.56
N ARG A 81 10.22 -13.13 -7.33
CA ARG A 81 11.47 -12.62 -7.94
C ARG A 81 12.38 -11.92 -6.93
N SER A 82 11.80 -11.42 -5.85
CA SER A 82 12.47 -10.73 -4.75
C SER A 82 11.84 -11.18 -3.43
N ASP A 83 12.62 -11.11 -2.36
CA ASP A 83 12.12 -11.40 -1.01
C ASP A 83 11.32 -10.22 -0.43
N THR A 84 11.52 -9.01 -0.95
CA THR A 84 10.77 -7.82 -0.54
C THR A 84 9.27 -7.99 -0.83
N PRO A 85 8.37 -7.54 0.07
CA PRO A 85 8.65 -6.71 1.25
C PRO A 85 8.91 -7.51 2.53
N TYR A 86 9.01 -8.84 2.46
CA TYR A 86 9.12 -9.68 3.64
C TYR A 86 10.59 -10.06 3.94
N PRO A 87 10.96 -10.18 5.22
CA PRO A 87 12.22 -10.81 5.59
C PRO A 87 12.31 -12.24 5.01
N PRO A 88 13.44 -12.63 4.39
CA PRO A 88 13.58 -13.95 3.78
C PRO A 88 13.30 -15.13 4.73
N ILE A 89 13.56 -14.94 6.03
CA ILE A 89 13.32 -15.94 7.09
C ILE A 89 11.83 -16.22 7.35
N LEU A 90 10.97 -15.24 7.08
CA LEU A 90 9.52 -15.37 7.25
C LEU A 90 8.83 -15.98 6.03
N LEU A 91 9.47 -15.97 4.86
CA LEU A 91 8.86 -16.46 3.63
C LEU A 91 8.66 -17.97 3.67
N GLU A 92 7.45 -18.41 3.34
CA GLU A 92 7.19 -19.82 3.05
C GLU A 92 7.56 -20.08 1.59
N ARG A 93 8.71 -20.73 1.38
CA ARG A 93 9.21 -21.03 0.04
C ARG A 93 8.37 -22.13 -0.63
N VAL A 94 8.31 -22.13 -1.96
CA VAL A 94 7.55 -23.14 -2.71
C VAL A 94 7.97 -24.57 -2.34
N GLU A 95 9.26 -24.79 -2.07
CA GLU A 95 9.79 -26.09 -1.64
C GLU A 95 9.22 -26.51 -0.26
N ASP A 96 9.14 -25.57 0.68
CA ASP A 96 8.59 -25.82 2.01
C ASP A 96 7.07 -26.05 1.96
N LEU A 97 6.36 -25.27 1.14
CA LEU A 97 4.91 -25.38 0.94
C LEU A 97 4.49 -26.76 0.47
N HIS A 98 5.26 -27.38 -0.43
CA HIS A 98 4.93 -28.72 -0.91
C HIS A 98 4.91 -29.76 0.22
N SER A 99 5.88 -29.66 1.14
CA SER A 99 5.97 -30.57 2.30
C SER A 99 4.91 -30.29 3.37
N ARG A 100 4.39 -29.05 3.43
CA ARG A 100 3.44 -28.58 4.45
C ARG A 100 2.02 -28.38 3.92
N LYS A 101 1.72 -28.85 2.70
CA LYS A 101 0.41 -28.67 2.04
C LYS A 101 -0.77 -28.99 2.95
N LYS A 102 -0.74 -30.15 3.62
CA LYS A 102 -1.80 -30.58 4.54
C LYS A 102 -1.97 -29.64 5.73
N ALA A 103 -0.88 -29.11 6.27
CA ALA A 103 -0.94 -28.17 7.39
C ALA A 103 -1.60 -26.84 6.98
N PHE A 104 -1.34 -26.36 5.75
CA PHE A 104 -2.06 -25.22 5.19
C PHE A 104 -3.54 -25.51 4.97
N GLU A 105 -3.90 -26.67 4.41
CA GLU A 105 -5.31 -27.08 4.24
C GLU A 105 -6.05 -27.11 5.57
N GLU A 106 -5.44 -27.66 6.63
CA GLU A 106 -6.01 -27.66 7.98
C GLU A 106 -6.11 -26.24 8.56
N ALA A 107 -5.09 -25.40 8.38
CA ALA A 107 -5.05 -24.02 8.87
C ALA A 107 -6.16 -23.12 8.27
N LEU A 108 -6.71 -23.46 7.10
CA LEU A 108 -7.83 -22.70 6.52
C LEU A 108 -9.14 -22.87 7.31
N PHE A 109 -9.30 -23.98 8.02
CA PHE A 109 -10.54 -24.32 8.74
C PHE A 109 -10.36 -24.40 10.26
N MET A 110 -9.12 -24.54 10.74
CA MET A 110 -8.80 -24.76 12.14
C MET A 110 -7.86 -23.68 12.68
N LEU A 111 -8.38 -22.87 13.62
CA LEU A 111 -7.65 -21.72 14.17
C LEU A 111 -6.38 -22.12 14.94
N ASP A 112 -6.41 -23.25 15.65
CA ASP A 112 -5.25 -23.81 16.34
C ASP A 112 -4.14 -24.18 15.35
N LYS A 113 -4.51 -24.80 14.21
CA LYS A 113 -3.57 -25.17 13.15
C LYS A 113 -3.00 -23.95 12.44
N ALA A 114 -3.82 -22.93 12.20
CA ALA A 114 -3.36 -21.66 11.67
C ALA A 114 -2.30 -21.04 12.59
N ARG A 115 -2.57 -21.01 13.90
CA ARG A 115 -1.62 -20.49 14.89
C ARG A 115 -0.32 -21.27 14.91
N ASP A 116 -0.38 -22.60 15.00
CA ASP A 116 0.82 -23.45 15.00
C ASP A 116 1.69 -23.21 13.75
N LEU A 117 1.04 -23.02 12.60
CA LEU A 117 1.72 -22.74 11.33
C LEU A 117 2.42 -21.38 11.33
N ILE A 118 1.77 -20.36 11.88
CA ILE A 118 2.32 -19.01 12.01
C ILE A 118 3.49 -19.02 13.00
N ASP A 119 3.27 -19.52 14.21
CA ASP A 119 4.26 -19.55 15.30
C ASP A 119 5.55 -20.26 14.85
N SER A 120 5.44 -21.34 14.06
CA SER A 120 6.60 -22.09 13.53
C SER A 120 7.62 -21.28 12.71
N ARG A 121 7.20 -20.12 12.16
CA ARG A 121 8.06 -19.18 11.43
C ARG A 121 8.45 -18.00 12.30
N TYR A 122 7.49 -17.40 13.01
CA TYR A 122 7.72 -16.19 13.79
C TYR A 122 8.58 -16.43 15.04
N ASP A 123 8.52 -17.62 15.65
CA ASP A 123 9.38 -17.98 16.81
C ASP A 123 10.89 -17.97 16.47
N LYS A 124 11.22 -18.08 15.18
CA LYS A 124 12.60 -18.05 14.68
C LYS A 124 13.03 -16.66 14.25
N TRP A 125 12.11 -15.70 14.23
CA TRP A 125 12.36 -14.36 13.71
C TRP A 125 12.60 -13.38 14.85
N GLU A 126 13.83 -12.87 14.91
CA GLU A 126 14.18 -11.77 15.81
C GLU A 126 14.16 -10.46 15.00
N PRO A 127 13.13 -9.60 15.16
CA PRO A 127 13.07 -8.33 14.45
C PRO A 127 14.19 -7.40 14.91
N LYS A 128 15.01 -6.93 13.98
CA LYS A 128 15.99 -5.88 14.26
C LYS A 128 15.28 -4.53 14.33
N VAL A 129 14.98 -4.08 15.53
CA VAL A 129 14.47 -2.73 15.76
C VAL A 129 15.64 -1.76 15.61
N SER A 130 15.54 -0.80 14.68
CA SER A 130 16.56 0.23 14.57
C SER A 130 16.46 1.18 15.75
N LYS A 131 17.59 1.67 16.27
CA LYS A 131 17.61 2.67 17.35
C LYS A 131 16.76 3.91 17.02
N LYS A 132 16.73 4.30 15.75
CA LYS A 132 15.87 5.38 15.26
C LYS A 132 14.38 5.07 15.45
N LEU A 133 13.95 3.84 15.15
CA LEU A 133 12.57 3.42 15.36
C LEU A 133 12.22 3.36 16.85
N GLU A 134 13.16 2.92 17.70
CA GLU A 134 12.99 2.99 19.15
C GLU A 134 12.80 4.44 19.61
N ASP A 135 13.69 5.35 19.17
CA ASP A 135 13.60 6.78 19.48
C ASP A 135 12.28 7.41 18.98
N ASP A 136 11.86 7.07 17.75
CA ASP A 136 10.62 7.57 17.15
C ASP A 136 9.38 7.06 17.92
N LEU A 137 9.37 5.79 18.34
CA LEU A 137 8.31 5.21 19.16
C LEU A 137 8.27 5.85 20.55
N GLU A 138 9.42 6.05 21.20
CA GLU A 138 9.51 6.75 22.49
C GLU A 138 8.99 8.18 22.40
N ASN A 139 9.36 8.92 21.35
CA ASN A 139 8.91 10.28 21.15
C ASN A 139 7.40 10.36 20.92
N LEU A 140 6.84 9.40 20.18
CA LEU A 140 5.40 9.31 19.98
C LEU A 140 4.67 8.98 21.28
N VAL A 141 5.18 8.04 22.08
CA VAL A 141 4.61 7.73 23.40
C VAL A 141 4.61 8.98 24.28
N LYS A 142 5.74 9.70 24.38
CA LYS A 142 5.84 10.98 25.11
C LYS A 142 4.86 12.02 24.58
N TYR A 143 4.68 12.11 23.27
CA TYR A 143 3.70 13.01 22.66
C TYR A 143 2.27 12.65 23.07
N ILE A 144 1.89 11.37 22.95
CA ILE A 144 0.56 10.89 23.36
C ILE A 144 0.36 11.16 24.85
N GLU A 145 1.33 10.81 25.69
CA GLU A 145 1.30 11.03 27.14
C GLU A 145 1.16 12.51 27.52
N GLY A 146 1.86 13.40 26.80
CA GLY A 146 1.72 14.85 26.98
C GLY A 146 0.34 15.40 26.60
N GLN A 147 -0.41 14.70 25.74
CA GLN A 147 -1.78 15.06 25.33
C GLN A 147 -2.86 14.42 26.21
N LEU A 148 -2.51 13.44 27.07
CA LEU A 148 -3.45 12.71 27.94
C LEU A 148 -4.10 13.57 29.04
N GLY A 149 -3.66 14.82 29.24
CA GLY A 149 -4.30 15.74 30.17
C GLY A 149 -5.72 16.18 29.77
N LEU A 150 -6.09 16.08 28.48
CA LEU A 150 -7.36 16.61 27.96
C LEU A 150 -8.13 15.67 27.02
N VAL A 151 -7.59 14.50 26.66
CA VAL A 151 -8.24 13.57 25.71
C VAL A 151 -8.28 12.16 26.28
N ARG A 152 -9.48 11.55 26.33
CA ARG A 152 -9.65 10.11 26.57
C ARG A 152 -9.10 9.35 25.38
N VAL A 153 -7.86 8.90 25.46
CA VAL A 153 -7.25 8.06 24.43
C VAL A 153 -7.83 6.63 24.53
N PRO A 154 -8.32 6.03 23.43
CA PRO A 154 -8.74 4.64 23.42
C PRO A 154 -7.57 3.72 23.82
N LYS A 155 -7.82 2.73 24.68
CA LYS A 155 -6.80 1.81 25.24
C LYS A 155 -5.98 1.01 24.22
N HIS A 156 -6.32 1.06 22.94
CA HIS A 156 -5.61 0.36 21.87
C HIS A 156 -5.47 1.31 20.67
N GLN A 157 -4.29 1.90 20.51
CA GLN A 157 -3.93 2.62 19.30
C GLN A 157 -2.87 1.81 18.54
N TYR A 158 -3.13 1.53 17.28
CA TYR A 158 -2.13 1.01 16.35
C TYR A 158 -1.45 2.21 15.70
N VAL A 159 -0.25 2.54 16.18
CA VAL A 159 0.63 3.50 15.51
C VAL A 159 1.11 2.85 14.22
N ARG A 160 0.96 3.52 13.07
CA ARG A 160 1.64 3.11 11.83
C ARG A 160 3.00 3.81 11.77
N PRO A 161 4.12 3.11 11.98
CA PRO A 161 5.46 3.71 11.97
C PRO A 161 5.90 4.18 10.57
N ASN A 162 5.24 3.74 9.50
CA ASN A 162 5.58 4.14 8.15
C ASN A 162 5.01 5.53 7.84
N LEU A 163 5.89 6.53 7.88
CA LEU A 163 5.62 7.87 7.37
C LEU A 163 5.39 7.79 5.85
N TYR A 164 4.44 8.57 5.36
CA TYR A 164 4.11 8.66 3.95
C TYR A 164 4.13 10.11 3.50
N ILE A 165 4.14 10.32 2.19
CA ILE A 165 3.76 11.58 1.55
C ILE A 165 2.54 11.32 0.67
N THR A 166 1.72 12.35 0.49
CA THR A 166 0.57 12.30 -0.41
C THR A 166 0.97 12.87 -1.76
N LEU A 167 0.64 12.17 -2.84
CA LEU A 167 0.87 12.65 -4.20
C LEU A 167 -0.44 13.12 -4.80
N ALA A 168 -0.45 14.30 -5.41
CA ALA A 168 -1.59 14.86 -6.13
C ALA A 168 -1.32 14.85 -7.64
N LEU A 169 -2.16 14.17 -8.41
CA LEU A 169 -2.12 14.18 -9.87
C LEU A 169 -3.01 15.32 -10.39
N LEU A 170 -2.39 16.41 -10.83
CA LEU A 170 -3.11 17.57 -11.37
C LEU A 170 -3.08 17.55 -12.90
N GLU A 171 -4.24 17.79 -13.52
CA GLU A 171 -4.39 17.78 -14.99
C GLU A 171 -3.86 19.07 -15.64
N LYS A 172 -3.87 20.16 -14.88
CA LYS A 172 -3.36 21.46 -15.32
C LYS A 172 -1.90 21.61 -14.91
N GLU A 173 -1.14 22.36 -15.70
CA GLU A 173 0.19 22.80 -15.28
C GLU A 173 0.06 23.75 -14.08
N VAL A 174 0.89 23.53 -13.06
CA VAL A 174 0.83 24.26 -11.79
C VAL A 174 2.17 24.91 -11.50
N LYS A 175 2.13 26.15 -11.00
CA LYS A 175 3.29 26.98 -10.70
C LYS A 175 3.28 27.42 -9.22
N PRO A 176 4.44 27.82 -8.67
CA PRO A 176 4.48 28.40 -7.33
C PRO A 176 3.54 29.59 -7.19
N ASN A 177 2.86 29.67 -6.05
CA ASN A 177 1.81 30.64 -5.67
C ASN A 177 0.45 30.46 -6.35
N ASP A 178 0.26 29.42 -7.16
CA ASP A 178 -1.09 29.03 -7.61
C ASP A 178 -1.91 28.54 -6.41
N HIS A 179 -3.23 28.71 -6.51
CA HIS A 179 -4.20 28.19 -5.54
C HIS A 179 -4.97 27.03 -6.17
N ILE A 180 -5.05 25.92 -5.44
CA ILE A 180 -5.73 24.70 -5.86
C ILE A 180 -6.91 24.47 -4.93
N LYS A 181 -8.09 24.25 -5.49
CA LYS A 181 -9.26 23.98 -4.67
C LYS A 181 -9.25 22.55 -4.14
N THR A 182 -9.86 22.33 -2.99
CA THR A 182 -9.96 21.00 -2.37
C THR A 182 -10.63 19.98 -3.30
N GLU A 183 -11.64 20.39 -4.08
CA GLU A 183 -12.34 19.50 -5.02
C GLU A 183 -11.44 19.00 -6.15
N GLU A 184 -10.35 19.72 -6.46
CA GLU A 184 -9.36 19.28 -7.45
C GLU A 184 -8.46 18.16 -6.90
N LEU A 185 -8.47 17.93 -5.57
CA LEU A 185 -7.58 16.99 -4.87
C LEU A 185 -8.28 15.74 -4.33
N ILE A 186 -9.54 15.86 -3.84
CA ILE A 186 -10.27 14.82 -3.09
C ILE A 186 -10.29 13.44 -3.77
N GLU A 187 -10.08 13.39 -5.09
CA GLU A 187 -10.13 12.16 -5.88
C GLU A 187 -8.84 11.82 -6.62
N LYS A 188 -7.89 12.76 -6.65
CA LYS A 188 -6.68 12.70 -7.50
C LYS A 188 -5.42 12.49 -6.68
N THR A 189 -5.56 11.92 -5.48
CA THR A 189 -4.45 11.70 -4.57
C THR A 189 -4.26 10.24 -4.23
N PHE A 190 -3.03 9.90 -3.84
CA PHE A 190 -2.68 8.62 -3.23
C PHE A 190 -1.39 8.74 -2.42
N ASN A 191 -1.15 7.78 -1.53
CA ASN A 191 0.00 7.83 -0.61
C ASN A 191 1.15 6.97 -1.10
N VAL A 192 2.37 7.46 -0.90
CA VAL A 192 3.61 6.69 -1.08
C VAL A 192 4.49 6.80 0.15
N GLU A 193 5.33 5.80 0.38
CA GLU A 193 6.25 5.77 1.51
C GLU A 193 7.23 6.96 1.47
N TRP A 194 7.46 7.56 2.64
CA TRP A 194 8.46 8.60 2.81
C TRP A 194 9.86 7.98 2.89
N ARG A 195 10.70 8.28 1.89
CA ARG A 195 12.07 7.79 1.71
C ARG A 195 13.13 8.81 2.12
N GLY A 196 12.81 9.67 3.08
CA GLY A 196 13.72 10.72 3.57
C GLY A 196 13.46 12.11 2.98
N LYS A 197 14.28 13.08 3.39
CA LYS A 197 14.08 14.51 3.11
C LYS A 197 14.53 14.96 1.72
N GLU A 198 15.36 14.17 1.06
CA GLU A 198 15.99 14.60 -0.17
C GLU A 198 15.06 14.37 -1.36
N ALA A 199 14.77 15.44 -2.11
CA ALA A 199 13.89 15.37 -3.27
C ALA A 199 14.34 14.31 -4.28
N ARG A 200 15.65 14.04 -4.43
CA ARG A 200 16.20 13.03 -5.37
C ARG A 200 15.65 11.61 -5.15
N ASN A 201 15.18 11.29 -3.94
CA ASN A 201 14.61 9.97 -3.62
C ASN A 201 13.21 9.78 -4.22
N TYR A 202 12.67 10.82 -4.84
CA TYR A 202 11.33 10.86 -5.43
C TYR A 202 11.43 11.40 -6.86
N ALA A 203 11.84 10.54 -7.79
CA ALA A 203 11.99 10.92 -9.20
C ALA A 203 10.68 11.41 -9.83
N PHE A 204 9.55 10.91 -9.32
CA PHE A 204 8.21 11.18 -9.82
C PHE A 204 7.60 12.51 -9.36
N LEU A 205 8.23 13.27 -8.46
CA LEU A 205 7.71 14.57 -8.05
C LEU A 205 7.93 15.61 -9.15
N LYS A 206 6.96 16.51 -9.33
CA LYS A 206 7.10 17.62 -10.28
C LYS A 206 8.24 18.54 -9.84
N ARG A 207 9.29 18.65 -10.68
CA ARG A 207 10.45 19.50 -10.44
C ARG A 207 10.40 20.78 -11.23
N LEU A 208 10.85 21.85 -10.60
CA LEU A 208 11.17 23.12 -11.25
C LEU A 208 12.59 23.08 -11.84
N GLU A 209 12.92 24.06 -12.69
CA GLU A 209 14.25 24.18 -13.32
C GLU A 209 15.40 24.22 -12.29
N ASP A 210 15.14 24.80 -11.12
CA ASP A 210 16.08 24.90 -10.00
C ASP A 210 16.12 23.65 -9.09
N LYS A 211 15.49 22.55 -9.52
CA LYS A 211 15.38 21.25 -8.84
C LYS A 211 14.50 21.21 -7.59
N ARG A 212 13.85 22.32 -7.21
CA ARG A 212 12.82 22.31 -6.15
C ARG A 212 11.58 21.55 -6.63
N VAL A 213 10.77 21.11 -5.67
CA VAL A 213 9.50 20.42 -5.94
C VAL A 213 8.33 21.26 -5.50
N LEU A 214 7.14 20.92 -6.00
CA LEU A 214 5.90 21.60 -5.64
C LEU A 214 5.18 20.86 -4.49
N GLU A 215 5.01 21.57 -3.38
CA GLU A 215 4.24 21.16 -2.20
C GLU A 215 2.91 21.93 -2.16
N LEU A 216 1.83 21.27 -1.74
CA LEU A 216 0.53 21.88 -1.52
C LEU A 216 0.33 22.07 -0.01
N GLU A 217 0.23 23.32 0.43
CA GLU A 217 -0.01 23.69 1.82
C GLU A 217 -1.41 24.30 1.95
N TRP A 218 -2.17 23.85 2.94
CA TRP A 218 -3.50 24.39 3.19
C TRP A 218 -3.41 25.85 3.66
N ASP A 219 -4.07 26.73 2.92
CA ASP A 219 -4.27 28.13 3.28
C ASP A 219 -5.68 28.30 3.88
N PRO A 220 -5.78 28.52 5.21
CA PRO A 220 -7.07 28.68 5.88
C PRO A 220 -7.77 29.99 5.54
N GLU A 221 -7.05 31.04 5.08
CA GLU A 221 -7.65 32.33 4.74
C GLU A 221 -8.43 32.23 3.44
N GLU A 222 -7.82 31.60 2.43
CA GLU A 222 -8.41 31.40 1.11
C GLU A 222 -9.23 30.11 1.00
N SER A 223 -9.20 29.25 2.02
CA SER A 223 -9.83 27.91 2.01
C SER A 223 -9.42 27.08 0.79
N MET A 224 -8.14 27.20 0.40
CA MET A 224 -7.53 26.56 -0.76
C MET A 224 -6.13 26.06 -0.42
N TYR A 225 -5.54 25.26 -1.29
CA TYR A 225 -4.14 24.85 -1.17
C TYR A 225 -3.24 25.80 -1.95
N LEU A 226 -2.30 26.42 -1.26
CA LEU A 226 -1.24 27.23 -1.85
C LEU A 226 -0.10 26.32 -2.34
N VAL A 227 0.32 26.52 -3.58
CA VAL A 227 1.46 25.81 -4.16
C VAL A 227 2.76 26.47 -3.73
N ARG A 228 3.58 25.77 -2.95
CA ARG A 228 4.92 26.22 -2.55
C ARG A 228 6.00 25.44 -3.26
N SER A 229 7.11 26.12 -3.54
CA SER A 229 8.34 25.49 -4.03
C SER A 229 9.26 25.17 -2.85
N VAL A 230 9.57 23.91 -2.62
CA VAL A 230 10.40 23.46 -1.49
C VAL A 230 11.61 22.65 -1.95
N ASP A 231 12.66 22.66 -1.13
CA ASP A 231 13.91 21.93 -1.36
C ASP A 231 13.97 20.59 -0.59
N ARG A 232 13.10 20.43 0.43
CA ARG A 232 13.06 19.28 1.32
C ARG A 232 11.66 18.67 1.37
N ILE A 233 11.65 17.34 1.47
CA ILE A 233 10.43 16.53 1.56
C ILE A 233 10.11 16.23 3.02
N HIS A 234 8.93 16.67 3.44
CA HIS A 234 8.38 16.46 4.76
C HIS A 234 7.37 15.32 4.74
N PRO A 235 7.36 14.46 5.77
CA PRO A 235 6.34 13.44 5.90
C PRO A 235 4.98 14.09 6.14
N LEU A 236 3.91 13.43 5.71
CA LEU A 236 2.51 13.86 5.82
C LEU A 236 2.14 15.13 5.02
N SER A 237 3.07 15.63 4.20
CA SER A 237 2.81 16.70 3.23
C SER A 237 2.26 16.16 1.91
N ILE A 238 1.62 17.06 1.15
CA ILE A 238 1.07 16.78 -0.18
C ILE A 238 2.01 17.39 -1.23
N TYR A 239 2.39 16.60 -2.24
CA TYR A 239 3.25 17.04 -3.34
C TYR A 239 2.60 16.81 -4.69
N VAL A 240 2.94 17.64 -5.66
CA VAL A 240 2.46 17.49 -7.04
C VAL A 240 3.25 16.37 -7.73
N LEU A 241 2.52 15.36 -8.23
CA LEU A 241 3.06 14.29 -9.05
C LEU A 241 3.35 14.81 -10.47
N ASP A 242 4.48 14.41 -11.04
CA ASP A 242 4.72 14.63 -12.47
C ASP A 242 3.87 13.65 -13.30
N PRO A 243 2.94 14.14 -14.16
CA PRO A 243 2.07 13.27 -14.95
C PRO A 243 2.82 12.25 -15.82
N ASP A 244 4.06 12.52 -16.22
CA ASP A 244 4.88 11.61 -17.04
C ASP A 244 5.22 10.28 -16.34
N TYR A 245 5.05 10.23 -15.01
CA TYR A 245 5.27 9.04 -14.20
C TYR A 245 3.97 8.24 -13.93
N TYR A 246 2.81 8.81 -14.27
CA TYR A 246 1.49 8.19 -14.10
C TYR A 246 0.97 7.65 -15.44
N GLU A 247 1.02 6.33 -15.62
CA GLU A 247 0.75 5.72 -16.93
C GLU A 247 -0.73 5.38 -17.11
N LYS A 248 -1.21 5.55 -18.33
CA LYS A 248 -2.53 5.08 -18.80
C LYS A 248 -2.32 4.15 -19.99
N TYR A 249 -2.97 3.00 -19.96
CA TYR A 249 -3.04 2.05 -21.07
C TYR A 249 -4.16 2.45 -22.04
N LYS A 250 -4.34 1.66 -23.11
CA LYS A 250 -5.37 1.87 -24.14
C LYS A 250 -6.73 2.22 -23.53
N ASP A 251 -7.44 3.11 -24.21
CA ASP A 251 -8.78 3.60 -23.82
C ASP A 251 -8.82 4.34 -22.46
N GLY A 252 -7.66 4.81 -21.98
CA GLY A 252 -7.54 5.59 -20.75
C GLY A 252 -7.46 4.75 -19.48
N TYR A 253 -7.26 3.42 -19.59
CA TYR A 253 -7.18 2.53 -18.43
C TYR A 253 -5.93 2.83 -17.57
N GLU A 254 -6.11 3.36 -16.37
CA GLU A 254 -4.96 3.83 -15.57
C GLU A 254 -4.12 2.70 -14.98
N LEU A 255 -2.81 2.72 -15.20
CA LEU A 255 -1.86 1.79 -14.58
C LEU A 255 -1.26 2.36 -13.29
N GLY A 256 -1.48 3.65 -13.03
CA GLY A 256 -0.98 4.33 -11.83
C GLY A 256 0.49 4.73 -11.94
N LEU A 257 1.12 4.94 -10.78
CA LEU A 257 2.54 5.27 -10.69
C LEU A 257 3.43 4.04 -10.97
N VAL A 258 3.96 3.96 -12.19
CA VAL A 258 4.74 2.81 -12.68
C VAL A 258 6.25 2.97 -12.51
N LYS A 259 6.77 4.19 -12.63
CA LYS A 259 8.22 4.49 -12.57
C LYS A 259 8.56 5.03 -11.18
N LEU A 260 9.19 4.23 -10.34
CA LEU A 260 9.64 4.70 -9.02
C LEU A 260 10.99 5.41 -9.06
N GLY A 261 11.66 5.44 -10.22
CA GLY A 261 13.02 5.94 -10.33
C GLY A 261 13.93 5.20 -9.38
N GLU A 262 14.10 3.89 -9.59
CA GLU A 262 15.26 3.21 -9.05
C GLU A 262 16.47 3.82 -9.78
N THR A 263 17.23 4.65 -9.09
CA THR A 263 18.63 4.84 -9.44
C THR A 263 19.30 3.48 -9.33
N ASP A 264 19.86 3.01 -10.45
CA ASP A 264 20.88 1.96 -10.48
C ASP A 264 21.95 2.17 -9.39
#